data_AF-A0A0H5Q6I1-F1
#
_entry.id   AF-A0A0H5Q6I1-F1
#
_cell.length_a   1.000
_cell.length_b   1.000
_cell.length_c   1.000
_cell.angle_alpha   90.00
_cell.angle_beta   90.00
_cell.angle_gamma   90.00
#
_symmetry.space_group_name_H-M   'P 1'
#
loop_
_entity.id
_entity.type
_entity.pdbx_description
1 polymer ?
#
loop_
_entity_poly.entity_id
_entity_poly.type
_entity_poly.pdbx_seq_one_letter_code
_entity_poly.pdbx_strand_id
1 'polypeptide(L)'
;MRKILIYEVIYVSESEKMTGVTPDMVGLTPGTDPNKTRATGGKKKAQPKKELKSRIFNCLQYEKNPKTGADLHFTEANILKCVAHKSITRYAYIRHDKDVVTEWDVENGTGSYTEADLGQPKGVHWHIVLETAKGLMPVSTIARWLGIPESMVEIPKGRGAFIDCVEYLRHSDIRQELKGKYVYEADEVKANFDWQTEVTEMVLRKTKYERPLSQADFLKNEVLYNGMRLAEVQERYPSIYMKEQTVFDRLRMKYLVERAPLPASRINFYIEGLTGYGKDTMARSIARGLFPELAKQCDEDVYFEIGGKKVTFDSYDGQPVIIWSEFRAETFVNALGGYEEVLGAIDIIPKNNRHHKKFGAVKLINSVNIVTSTEPYAEFLKGLIPESDPDPSQANRRFPLIIPIHVKDFDILINSGYLGADTYRDYTAYKNIVGSFGALARRLNTRPELLIRAESELIKPVIDAHGVVEGNLHHDEFKGMSDEEILDVFRHEGYGIEKTYRDKTEDELKAEYQTYLKRCYENDKASCKAYTDTYNEWLGSYWVNECMPYEVWLSQTARKICDE
;
A
#
# COMPACT_ATOMS: atom_id res chain seq x y z
N MET A 1 -4.22 11.27 -15.01
CA MET A 1 -4.53 10.37 -16.14
C MET A 1 -3.23 9.95 -16.84
N ARG A 2 -2.77 8.69 -16.67
CA ARG A 2 -1.65 8.13 -17.43
C ARG A 2 -2.18 6.98 -18.28
N LYS A 3 -2.11 7.15 -19.61
CA LYS A 3 -2.42 6.12 -20.60
C LYS A 3 -1.50 4.92 -20.37
N ILE A 4 -2.08 3.78 -20.00
CA ILE A 4 -1.39 2.50 -19.96
C ILE A 4 -1.29 2.03 -21.41
N LEU A 5 -0.09 2.15 -21.99
CA LEU A 5 0.28 1.46 -23.22
C LEU A 5 0.38 -0.03 -22.89
N ILE A 6 -0.62 -0.79 -23.35
CA ILE A 6 -0.61 -2.26 -23.31
C ILE A 6 0.39 -2.70 -24.39
N TYR A 7 1.56 -3.16 -23.96
CA TYR A 7 2.51 -3.83 -24.85
C TYR A 7 2.03 -5.27 -25.10
N GLU A 8 1.71 -5.57 -26.36
CA GLU A 8 1.58 -6.94 -26.86
C GLU A 8 2.92 -7.67 -26.69
N VAL A 9 2.97 -8.64 -25.77
CA VAL A 9 4.05 -9.62 -25.73
C VAL A 9 3.45 -10.96 -26.10
N ILE A 10 3.47 -11.24 -27.41
CA ILE A 10 3.16 -12.56 -27.97
C ILE A 10 4.33 -13.47 -27.64
N TYR A 11 4.22 -14.26 -26.57
CA TYR A 11 5.11 -15.39 -26.31
C TYR A 11 4.65 -16.57 -27.16
N VAL A 12 5.34 -16.80 -28.28
CA VAL A 12 5.25 -18.05 -29.05
C VAL A 12 6.08 -19.09 -28.31
N SER A 13 5.43 -20.09 -27.70
CA SER A 13 6.08 -21.34 -27.33
C SER A 13 5.71 -22.40 -28.35
N GLU A 14 6.60 -22.65 -29.30
CA GLU A 14 6.52 -23.74 -30.27
C GLU A 14 6.46 -25.09 -29.55
N SER A 15 5.43 -25.88 -29.84
CA SER A 15 5.48 -27.32 -29.67
C SER A 15 4.69 -27.99 -30.80
N GLU A 16 5.20 -27.88 -32.02
CA GLU A 16 4.74 -28.70 -33.13
C GLU A 16 5.33 -30.11 -33.01
N LYS A 17 4.45 -31.12 -32.99
CA LYS A 17 4.81 -32.52 -33.23
C LYS A 17 4.35 -32.87 -34.63
N MET A 18 5.27 -32.86 -35.59
CA MET A 18 5.09 -33.54 -36.87
C MET A 18 5.16 -35.06 -36.67
N THR A 19 4.10 -35.77 -37.09
CA THR A 19 4.14 -37.21 -37.38
C THR A 19 3.82 -37.42 -38.85
N GLY A 20 4.83 -37.72 -39.66
CA GLY A 20 4.69 -38.12 -41.06
C GLY A 20 5.34 -39.48 -41.28
N VAL A 21 4.53 -40.46 -41.70
CA VAL A 21 4.96 -41.75 -42.21
C VAL A 21 5.18 -41.63 -43.73
N THR A 22 6.22 -42.33 -44.19
CA THR A 22 6.85 -42.44 -45.52
C THR A 22 5.94 -42.83 -46.68
N PRO A 23 6.46 -42.70 -47.92
CA PRO A 23 6.34 -43.76 -48.92
C PRO A 23 7.69 -44.23 -49.50
N ASP A 24 7.65 -45.46 -50.01
CA ASP A 24 8.73 -46.32 -50.53
C ASP A 24 9.62 -45.74 -51.64
N MET A 25 10.84 -46.29 -51.78
CA MET A 25 11.44 -46.71 -53.07
C MET A 25 12.78 -47.46 -52.89
N VAL A 26 12.77 -48.75 -53.27
CA VAL A 26 13.74 -49.52 -54.09
C VAL A 26 15.25 -49.21 -54.00
N GLY A 27 16.06 -50.25 -53.68
CA GLY A 27 17.27 -50.57 -54.45
C GLY A 27 18.60 -50.79 -53.71
N LEU A 28 19.15 -52.01 -53.90
CA LEU A 28 20.58 -52.38 -54.01
C LEU A 28 21.45 -52.55 -52.73
N THR A 29 21.68 -53.82 -52.39
CA THR A 29 22.91 -54.37 -51.72
C THR A 29 24.14 -54.25 -52.64
N PRO A 30 25.43 -54.31 -52.20
CA PRO A 30 25.97 -55.31 -51.25
C PRO A 30 27.19 -54.88 -50.38
N GLY A 31 27.60 -55.75 -49.45
CA GLY A 31 28.88 -55.62 -48.73
C GLY A 31 29.01 -56.52 -47.50
N THR A 32 29.39 -57.78 -47.74
CA THR A 32 29.80 -58.79 -46.76
C THR A 32 31.10 -58.41 -46.02
N ASP A 33 31.20 -58.70 -44.72
CA ASP A 33 32.26 -59.60 -44.23
C ASP A 33 31.91 -60.18 -42.83
N PRO A 34 32.22 -61.46 -42.57
CA PRO A 34 31.67 -62.27 -41.49
C PRO A 34 32.65 -62.41 -40.33
N ASN A 35 32.15 -62.42 -39.10
CA ASN A 35 32.77 -63.27 -38.10
C ASN A 35 31.82 -63.65 -36.96
N LYS A 36 31.66 -64.96 -36.84
CA LYS A 36 31.54 -65.74 -35.60
C LYS A 36 30.25 -65.66 -34.78
N THR A 37 29.39 -66.64 -35.08
CA THR A 37 28.96 -67.70 -34.16
C THR A 37 28.48 -67.27 -32.76
N ARG A 38 27.19 -67.52 -32.45
CA ARG A 38 26.73 -68.75 -31.77
C ARG A 38 25.22 -68.66 -31.53
N ALA A 39 24.48 -69.69 -31.94
CA ALA A 39 23.07 -69.83 -31.64
C ALA A 39 22.85 -70.00 -30.13
N THR A 40 21.96 -69.20 -29.55
CA THR A 40 21.10 -69.62 -28.44
C THR A 40 19.71 -69.01 -28.65
N GLY A 41 18.70 -69.87 -28.77
CA GLY A 41 17.31 -69.45 -28.80
C GLY A 41 16.93 -68.85 -27.45
N GLY A 42 16.79 -67.52 -27.41
CA GLY A 42 16.22 -66.79 -26.29
C GLY A 42 15.00 -66.03 -26.78
N LYS A 43 13.80 -66.37 -26.26
CA LYS A 43 12.61 -65.54 -26.40
C LYS A 43 12.97 -64.11 -25.99
N LYS A 44 12.94 -63.15 -26.91
CA LYS A 44 13.02 -61.72 -26.59
C LYS A 44 11.82 -61.39 -25.69
N LYS A 45 12.05 -61.31 -24.37
CA LYS A 45 11.10 -60.66 -23.46
C LYS A 45 10.96 -59.22 -23.95
N ALA A 46 9.74 -58.83 -24.33
CA ALA A 46 9.41 -57.44 -24.60
C ALA A 46 9.82 -56.61 -23.37
N GLN A 47 10.61 -55.55 -23.58
CA GLN A 47 10.92 -54.61 -22.50
C GLN A 47 9.59 -54.01 -22.01
N PRO A 48 9.33 -53.98 -20.69
CA PRO A 48 8.10 -53.41 -20.18
C PRO A 48 8.04 -51.91 -20.50
N LYS A 49 6.94 -51.48 -21.12
CA LYS A 49 6.65 -50.07 -21.43
C LYS A 49 6.78 -49.27 -20.13
N LYS A 50 7.65 -48.27 -20.08
CA LYS A 50 7.91 -47.48 -18.87
C LYS A 50 6.62 -46.74 -18.48
N GLU A 51 6.03 -47.14 -17.36
CA GLU A 51 4.76 -46.58 -16.87
C GLU A 51 4.95 -45.11 -16.47
N LEU A 52 4.16 -44.22 -17.07
CA LEU A 52 4.18 -42.79 -16.78
C LEU A 52 3.54 -42.53 -15.41
N LYS A 53 4.20 -41.69 -14.60
CA LYS A 53 3.73 -41.35 -13.26
C LYS A 53 3.78 -39.84 -13.02
N SER A 54 2.77 -39.31 -12.35
CA SER A 54 2.63 -37.87 -12.05
C SER A 54 1.91 -37.65 -10.72
N ARG A 55 1.87 -36.40 -10.27
CA ARG A 55 0.94 -35.94 -9.22
C ARG A 55 -0.28 -35.23 -9.77
N ILE A 56 -0.14 -34.62 -10.94
CA ILE A 56 -1.18 -33.82 -11.59
C ILE A 56 -1.62 -34.55 -12.85
N PHE A 57 -2.93 -34.63 -13.05
CA PHE A 57 -3.57 -35.25 -14.19
C PHE A 57 -4.66 -34.36 -14.74
N ASN A 58 -4.75 -34.26 -16.06
CA ASN A 58 -5.87 -33.66 -16.77
C ASN A 58 -6.54 -34.77 -17.58
N CYS A 59 -7.82 -34.99 -17.36
CA CYS A 59 -8.56 -36.08 -17.97
C CYS A 59 -9.74 -35.54 -18.76
N LEU A 60 -9.99 -36.12 -19.93
CA LEU A 60 -11.14 -35.80 -20.78
C LEU A 60 -11.87 -37.09 -21.15
N GLN A 61 -13.18 -37.13 -20.98
CA GLN A 61 -13.96 -38.29 -21.42
C GLN A 61 -15.37 -37.90 -21.86
N TYR A 62 -15.78 -38.42 -23.02
CA TYR A 62 -17.13 -38.25 -23.55
C TYR A 62 -18.15 -39.19 -22.87
N GLU A 63 -19.40 -38.75 -22.77
CA GLU A 63 -20.52 -39.59 -22.34
C GLU A 63 -20.86 -40.64 -23.42
N LYS A 64 -20.83 -40.22 -24.69
CA LYS A 64 -21.04 -41.07 -25.87
C LYS A 64 -19.91 -40.87 -26.87
N ASN A 65 -19.55 -41.92 -27.59
CA ASN A 65 -18.55 -41.83 -28.64
C ASN A 65 -19.02 -40.85 -29.73
N PRO A 66 -18.28 -39.76 -30.02
CA PRO A 66 -18.72 -38.75 -30.99
C PRO A 66 -18.88 -39.28 -32.42
N LYS A 67 -18.16 -40.35 -32.78
CA LYS A 67 -18.20 -40.92 -34.14
C LYS A 67 -19.24 -42.03 -34.29
N THR A 68 -19.37 -42.88 -33.27
CA THR A 68 -20.23 -44.08 -33.36
C THR A 68 -21.55 -43.93 -32.61
N GLY A 69 -21.70 -42.89 -31.77
CA GLY A 69 -22.85 -42.70 -30.89
C GLY A 69 -22.95 -43.71 -29.74
N ALA A 70 -22.02 -44.66 -29.64
CA ALA A 70 -22.02 -45.69 -28.60
C ALA A 70 -21.88 -45.07 -27.21
N ASP A 71 -22.72 -45.49 -26.27
CA ASP A 71 -22.63 -45.08 -24.88
C ASP A 71 -21.31 -45.57 -24.27
N LEU A 72 -20.53 -44.64 -23.71
CA LEU A 72 -19.25 -44.93 -23.05
C LEU A 72 -19.44 -45.17 -21.55
N HIS A 73 -20.69 -45.07 -21.07
CA HIS A 73 -21.09 -45.27 -19.67
C HIS A 73 -20.27 -44.42 -18.70
N PHE A 74 -19.86 -43.22 -19.14
CA PHE A 74 -19.10 -42.28 -18.35
C PHE A 74 -20.02 -41.16 -17.85
N THR A 75 -20.11 -41.02 -16.53
CA THR A 75 -21.01 -40.07 -15.85
C THR A 75 -20.29 -39.43 -14.66
N GLU A 76 -20.90 -38.41 -14.04
CA GLU A 76 -20.40 -37.80 -12.81
C GLU A 76 -20.13 -38.83 -11.69
N ALA A 77 -20.91 -39.92 -11.63
CA ALA A 77 -20.71 -40.98 -10.65
C ALA A 77 -19.33 -41.66 -10.75
N ASN A 78 -18.75 -41.74 -11.96
CA ASN A 78 -17.39 -42.24 -12.17
C ASN A 78 -16.36 -41.30 -11.52
N ILE A 79 -16.55 -39.99 -11.71
CA ILE A 79 -15.69 -38.94 -11.16
C ILE A 79 -15.76 -38.98 -9.63
N LEU A 80 -16.96 -39.00 -9.06
CA LEU A 80 -17.19 -39.05 -7.61
C LEU A 80 -16.55 -40.29 -6.96
N LYS A 81 -16.62 -41.46 -7.62
CA LYS A 81 -15.93 -42.68 -7.16
C LYS A 81 -14.41 -42.53 -7.18
N CYS A 82 -13.86 -41.89 -8.22
CA CYS A 82 -12.42 -41.66 -8.33
C CYS A 82 -11.91 -40.69 -7.25
N VAL A 83 -12.56 -39.54 -7.08
CA VAL A 83 -12.11 -38.51 -6.13
C VAL A 83 -12.32 -38.91 -4.66
N ALA A 84 -13.15 -39.92 -4.39
CA ALA A 84 -13.30 -40.51 -3.06
C ALA A 84 -12.04 -41.26 -2.58
N HIS A 85 -11.09 -41.57 -3.46
CA HIS A 85 -9.82 -42.17 -3.05
C HIS A 85 -8.97 -41.16 -2.26
N LYS A 86 -8.57 -41.53 -1.04
CA LYS A 86 -7.76 -40.69 -0.12
C LYS A 86 -6.46 -40.13 -0.71
N SER A 87 -5.95 -40.74 -1.78
CA SER A 87 -4.75 -40.29 -2.46
C SER A 87 -4.99 -39.07 -3.35
N ILE A 88 -6.24 -38.79 -3.74
CA ILE A 88 -6.64 -37.54 -4.41
C ILE A 88 -6.82 -36.48 -3.33
N THR A 89 -6.02 -35.41 -3.41
CA THR A 89 -6.05 -34.32 -2.42
C THR A 89 -6.84 -33.14 -2.92
N ARG A 90 -6.73 -32.83 -4.22
CA ARG A 90 -7.45 -31.73 -4.85
C ARG A 90 -8.02 -32.18 -6.19
N TYR A 91 -9.21 -31.69 -6.51
CA TYR A 91 -9.84 -31.94 -7.78
C TYR A 91 -10.72 -30.77 -8.19
N ALA A 92 -10.86 -30.60 -9.50
CA ALA A 92 -11.87 -29.76 -10.13
C ALA A 92 -12.40 -30.46 -11.38
N TYR A 93 -13.68 -30.37 -11.66
CA TYR A 93 -14.27 -30.90 -12.89
C TYR A 93 -15.48 -30.09 -13.35
N ILE A 94 -15.81 -30.24 -14.63
CA ILE A 94 -16.95 -29.60 -15.27
C ILE A 94 -17.49 -30.52 -16.38
N ARG A 95 -18.78 -30.41 -16.64
CA ARG A 95 -19.44 -31.00 -17.81
C ARG A 95 -19.48 -29.98 -18.93
N HIS A 96 -18.85 -30.28 -20.07
CA HIS A 96 -18.94 -29.48 -21.29
C HIS A 96 -20.04 -30.03 -22.19
N ASP A 97 -21.19 -29.37 -22.16
CA ASP A 97 -22.40 -29.72 -22.94
C ASP A 97 -22.89 -28.61 -23.87
N LYS A 98 -22.21 -27.46 -23.89
CA LYS A 98 -22.56 -26.27 -24.69
C LYS A 98 -21.50 -25.94 -25.75
N ASP A 99 -20.43 -26.73 -25.82
CA ASP A 99 -19.37 -26.54 -26.79
C ASP A 99 -19.87 -26.73 -28.22
N VAL A 100 -19.50 -25.81 -29.10
CA VAL A 100 -19.73 -25.91 -30.55
C VAL A 100 -18.41 -26.02 -31.29
N VAL A 101 -18.43 -26.59 -32.49
CA VAL A 101 -17.28 -26.58 -33.40
C VAL A 101 -16.99 -25.15 -33.84
N THR A 102 -15.77 -24.69 -33.60
CA THR A 102 -15.33 -23.33 -33.96
C THR A 102 -14.44 -23.36 -35.21
N GLU A 103 -14.22 -22.18 -35.81
CA GLU A 103 -13.32 -22.05 -36.97
C GLU A 103 -11.92 -22.59 -36.64
N TRP A 104 -11.45 -22.30 -35.42
CA TRP A 104 -10.19 -22.81 -34.91
C TRP A 104 -10.13 -24.35 -34.90
N ASP A 105 -11.23 -25.03 -34.55
CA ASP A 105 -11.29 -26.50 -34.55
C ASP A 105 -11.24 -27.11 -35.96
N VAL A 106 -11.75 -26.39 -36.98
CA VAL A 106 -11.69 -26.84 -38.38
C VAL A 106 -10.27 -26.65 -38.94
N GLU A 107 -9.65 -25.51 -38.66
CA GLU A 107 -8.31 -25.18 -39.16
C GLU A 107 -7.19 -25.95 -38.44
N ASN A 108 -7.31 -26.14 -37.12
CA ASN A 108 -6.25 -26.70 -36.27
C ASN A 108 -6.60 -28.07 -35.69
N GLY A 109 -7.84 -28.54 -35.84
CA GLY A 109 -8.22 -29.88 -35.45
C GLY A 109 -7.50 -30.92 -36.29
N THR A 110 -7.19 -32.08 -35.72
CA THR A 110 -6.51 -33.19 -36.42
C THR A 110 -7.47 -33.91 -37.39
N GLY A 111 -8.13 -33.17 -38.29
CA GLY A 111 -9.15 -33.65 -39.22
C GLY A 111 -10.41 -34.19 -38.55
N SER A 112 -10.70 -33.77 -37.31
CA SER A 112 -11.86 -34.25 -36.55
C SER A 112 -13.16 -33.54 -36.91
N TYR A 113 -13.06 -32.35 -37.50
CA TYR A 113 -14.16 -31.49 -37.92
C TYR A 113 -13.85 -30.92 -39.29
N THR A 114 -14.91 -30.65 -40.06
CA THR A 114 -14.86 -30.03 -41.38
C THR A 114 -15.62 -28.70 -41.34
N GLU A 115 -15.50 -27.89 -42.39
CA GLU A 115 -16.29 -26.64 -42.52
C GLU A 115 -17.80 -26.87 -42.39
N ALA A 116 -18.30 -28.05 -42.78
CA ALA A 116 -19.70 -28.42 -42.66
C ALA A 116 -20.16 -28.60 -41.19
N ASP A 117 -19.21 -28.85 -40.28
CA ASP A 117 -19.49 -29.06 -38.85
C ASP A 117 -19.48 -27.74 -38.07
N LEU A 118 -19.10 -26.61 -38.69
CA LEU A 118 -18.96 -25.32 -38.01
C LEU A 118 -20.27 -24.90 -37.33
N GLY A 119 -20.16 -24.50 -36.06
CA GLY A 119 -21.29 -24.13 -35.21
C GLY A 119 -22.15 -25.29 -34.71
N GLN A 120 -21.87 -26.53 -35.13
CA GLN A 120 -22.59 -27.71 -34.62
C GLN A 120 -22.16 -28.06 -33.19
N PRO A 121 -23.07 -28.59 -32.35
CA PRO A 121 -22.72 -29.03 -31.01
C PRO A 121 -21.69 -30.15 -31.02
N LYS A 122 -20.66 -30.03 -30.16
CA LYS A 122 -19.72 -31.12 -29.89
C LYS A 122 -20.38 -32.18 -29.01
N GLY A 123 -19.81 -33.39 -29.01
CA GLY A 123 -20.22 -34.44 -28.09
C GLY A 123 -20.03 -34.00 -26.64
N VAL A 124 -21.03 -34.26 -25.79
CA VAL A 124 -20.95 -33.96 -24.35
C VAL A 124 -19.78 -34.72 -23.73
N HIS A 125 -18.95 -33.99 -22.99
CA HIS A 125 -17.76 -34.55 -22.35
C HIS A 125 -17.47 -33.90 -21.00
N TRP A 126 -16.61 -34.55 -20.23
CA TRP A 126 -16.20 -34.12 -18.91
C TRP A 126 -14.71 -33.79 -18.92
N HIS A 127 -14.36 -32.64 -18.36
CA HIS A 127 -12.99 -32.29 -18.02
C HIS A 127 -12.78 -32.50 -16.52
N ILE A 128 -11.72 -33.22 -16.16
CA ILE A 128 -11.40 -33.55 -14.77
C ILE A 128 -9.92 -33.27 -14.52
N VAL A 129 -9.63 -32.42 -13.54
CA VAL A 129 -8.27 -32.10 -13.11
C VAL A 129 -8.06 -32.69 -11.72
N LEU A 130 -7.02 -33.50 -11.55
CA LEU A 130 -6.72 -34.21 -10.31
C LEU A 130 -5.31 -33.88 -9.83
N GLU A 131 -5.16 -33.67 -8.52
CA GLU A 131 -3.88 -33.61 -7.83
C GLU A 131 -3.84 -34.65 -6.72
N THR A 132 -2.73 -35.38 -6.64
CA THR A 132 -2.53 -36.45 -5.66
C THR A 132 -1.56 -36.04 -4.54
N ALA A 133 -1.71 -36.71 -3.39
CA ALA A 133 -0.84 -36.56 -2.22
C ALA A 133 0.63 -36.94 -2.52
N LYS A 134 1.49 -36.92 -1.50
CA LYS A 134 2.92 -37.25 -1.64
C LYS A 134 3.14 -38.64 -2.26
N GLY A 135 3.54 -38.66 -3.54
CA GLY A 135 3.96 -39.83 -4.30
C GLY A 135 3.66 -39.65 -5.79
N LEU A 136 4.43 -40.26 -6.69
CA LEU A 136 4.07 -40.26 -8.13
C LEU A 136 3.06 -41.38 -8.37
N MET A 137 1.88 -41.06 -8.88
CA MET A 137 0.84 -42.03 -9.20
C MET A 137 0.90 -42.45 -10.67
N PRO A 138 0.71 -43.73 -11.00
CA PRO A 138 0.62 -44.17 -12.39
C PRO A 138 -0.61 -43.66 -13.13
N VAL A 139 -0.44 -43.32 -14.41
CA VAL A 139 -1.55 -43.00 -15.33
C VAL A 139 -2.58 -44.13 -15.40
N SER A 140 -2.11 -45.37 -15.47
CA SER A 140 -2.94 -46.60 -15.45
C SER A 140 -3.88 -46.66 -14.25
N THR A 141 -3.46 -46.13 -13.09
CA THR A 141 -4.26 -46.14 -11.86
C THR A 141 -5.39 -45.13 -11.93
N ILE A 142 -5.10 -43.91 -12.39
CA ILE A 142 -6.11 -42.86 -12.59
C ILE A 142 -7.13 -43.29 -13.65
N ALA A 143 -6.64 -43.81 -14.78
CA ALA A 143 -7.47 -44.33 -15.86
C ALA A 143 -8.43 -45.43 -15.37
N ARG A 144 -7.92 -46.38 -14.58
CA ARG A 144 -8.73 -47.45 -13.97
C ARG A 144 -9.77 -46.93 -12.97
N TRP A 145 -9.43 -45.93 -12.15
CA TRP A 145 -10.36 -45.36 -11.17
C TRP A 145 -11.50 -44.59 -11.83
N LEU A 146 -11.21 -43.86 -12.91
CA LEU A 146 -12.24 -43.19 -13.72
C LEU A 146 -13.00 -44.17 -14.62
N GLY A 147 -12.40 -45.30 -14.99
CA GLY A 147 -12.96 -46.24 -15.96
C GLY A 147 -12.79 -45.76 -17.39
N ILE A 148 -11.67 -45.10 -17.70
CA ILE A 148 -11.36 -44.51 -19.01
C ILE A 148 -10.08 -45.10 -19.61
N PRO A 149 -9.84 -44.99 -20.92
CA PRO A 149 -8.58 -45.38 -21.54
C PRO A 149 -7.40 -44.52 -21.03
N GLU A 150 -6.20 -45.10 -20.91
CA GLU A 150 -5.00 -44.34 -20.50
C GLU A 150 -4.67 -43.18 -21.45
N SER A 151 -5.08 -43.25 -22.72
CA SER A 151 -4.91 -42.16 -23.69
C SER A 151 -5.71 -40.90 -23.36
N MET A 152 -6.72 -41.02 -22.49
CA MET A 152 -7.58 -39.93 -22.04
C MET A 152 -7.06 -39.26 -20.75
N VAL A 153 -5.90 -39.68 -20.27
CA VAL A 153 -5.25 -39.13 -19.08
C VAL A 153 -3.94 -38.48 -19.48
N GLU A 154 -3.91 -37.16 -19.43
CA GLU A 154 -2.73 -36.36 -19.70
C GLU A 154 -1.97 -36.02 -18.42
N ILE A 155 -0.67 -35.78 -18.55
CA ILE A 155 0.19 -35.28 -17.48
C ILE A 155 0.57 -33.83 -17.83
N PRO A 156 -0.08 -32.84 -17.19
CA PRO A 156 0.30 -31.44 -17.31
C PRO A 156 1.75 -31.22 -16.87
N LYS A 157 2.46 -30.36 -17.59
CA LYS A 157 3.88 -30.03 -17.32
C LYS A 157 4.02 -28.58 -16.89
N GLY A 158 4.96 -28.32 -15.99
CA GLY A 158 5.30 -26.97 -15.55
C GLY A 158 4.86 -26.67 -14.11
N ARG A 159 5.38 -25.57 -13.56
CA ARG A 159 4.97 -25.06 -12.24
C ARG A 159 3.61 -24.36 -12.39
N GLY A 160 2.65 -24.71 -11.53
CA GLY A 160 1.29 -24.14 -11.59
C GLY A 160 0.34 -24.87 -12.54
N ALA A 161 0.80 -25.94 -13.22
CA ALA A 161 0.03 -26.64 -14.23
C ALA A 161 -1.33 -27.16 -13.76
N PHE A 162 -1.49 -27.46 -12.46
CA PHE A 162 -2.79 -27.83 -11.90
C PHE A 162 -3.81 -26.68 -12.02
N ILE A 163 -3.47 -25.48 -11.54
CA ILE A 163 -4.36 -24.32 -11.60
C ILE A 163 -4.56 -23.84 -13.04
N ASP A 164 -3.56 -23.99 -13.91
CA ASP A 164 -3.73 -23.74 -15.35
C ASP A 164 -4.82 -24.62 -15.97
N CYS A 165 -4.84 -25.91 -15.63
CA CYS A 165 -5.90 -26.81 -16.07
C CYS A 165 -7.26 -26.44 -15.45
N VAL A 166 -7.29 -25.92 -14.23
CA VAL A 166 -8.55 -25.48 -13.58
C VAL A 166 -9.10 -24.19 -14.18
N GLU A 167 -8.24 -23.20 -14.49
CA GLU A 167 -8.63 -21.98 -15.21
C GLU A 167 -9.27 -22.32 -16.56
N TYR A 168 -8.68 -23.28 -17.28
CA TYR A 168 -9.15 -23.71 -18.60
C TYR A 168 -10.57 -24.30 -18.57
N LEU A 169 -11.05 -24.86 -17.46
CA LEU A 169 -12.36 -25.53 -17.37
C LEU A 169 -13.52 -24.65 -17.82
N ARG A 170 -13.42 -23.32 -17.67
CA ARG A 170 -14.48 -22.39 -18.07
C ARG A 170 -14.35 -21.83 -19.47
N HIS A 171 -13.20 -22.03 -20.13
CA HIS A 171 -12.83 -21.32 -21.36
C HIS A 171 -12.93 -19.78 -21.25
N SER A 172 -12.73 -19.22 -20.05
CA SER A 172 -12.93 -17.78 -19.80
C SER A 172 -11.70 -16.90 -20.10
N ASP A 173 -10.55 -17.49 -20.42
CA ASP A 173 -9.37 -16.71 -20.77
C ASP A 173 -9.42 -16.20 -22.20
N ILE A 174 -8.78 -15.05 -22.45
CA ILE A 174 -8.81 -14.35 -23.74
C ILE A 174 -8.37 -15.24 -24.92
N ARG A 175 -7.53 -16.25 -24.70
CA ARG A 175 -7.08 -17.16 -25.77
C ARG A 175 -8.17 -18.12 -26.19
N GLN A 176 -9.13 -18.44 -25.33
CA GLN A 176 -10.27 -19.30 -25.68
C GLN A 176 -11.42 -18.48 -26.25
N GLU A 177 -11.58 -17.24 -25.76
CA GLU A 177 -12.50 -16.27 -26.37
C GLU A 177 -12.12 -16.01 -27.83
N LEU A 178 -10.84 -15.77 -28.12
CA LEU A 178 -10.33 -15.64 -29.50
C LEU A 178 -10.53 -16.90 -30.35
N LYS A 179 -10.74 -18.07 -29.73
CA LYS A 179 -11.06 -19.33 -30.43
C LYS A 179 -12.56 -19.55 -30.60
N GLY A 180 -13.40 -18.61 -30.14
CA GLY A 180 -14.86 -18.69 -30.21
C GLY A 180 -15.48 -19.76 -29.31
N LYS A 181 -14.77 -20.20 -28.25
CA LYS A 181 -15.29 -21.25 -27.36
C LYS A 181 -16.37 -20.70 -26.43
N TYR A 182 -17.31 -21.57 -26.08
CA TYR A 182 -18.35 -21.24 -25.10
C TYR A 182 -17.73 -21.04 -23.71
N VAL A 183 -18.08 -19.94 -23.06
CA VAL A 183 -17.63 -19.60 -21.70
C VAL A 183 -18.64 -20.12 -20.69
N TYR A 184 -18.21 -21.04 -19.82
CA TYR A 184 -19.05 -21.60 -18.76
C TYR A 184 -19.09 -20.71 -17.53
N GLU A 185 -20.17 -20.81 -16.77
CA GLU A 185 -20.33 -20.11 -15.51
C GLU A 185 -19.52 -20.78 -14.39
N ALA A 186 -19.22 -20.01 -13.35
CA ALA A 186 -18.31 -20.46 -12.30
C ALA A 186 -18.91 -21.55 -11.38
N ASP A 187 -20.24 -21.60 -11.26
CA ASP A 187 -20.99 -22.59 -10.48
C ASP A 187 -21.09 -23.97 -11.16
N GLU A 188 -20.81 -24.02 -12.46
CA GLU A 188 -20.71 -25.25 -13.25
C GLU A 188 -19.43 -26.04 -12.91
N VAL A 189 -18.40 -25.37 -12.38
CA VAL A 189 -17.16 -26.02 -11.90
C VAL A 189 -17.37 -26.59 -10.50
N LYS A 190 -17.14 -27.89 -10.34
CA LYS A 190 -17.17 -28.59 -9.05
C LYS A 190 -15.74 -28.84 -8.56
N ALA A 191 -15.41 -28.35 -7.36
CA ALA A 191 -14.08 -28.50 -6.77
C ALA A 191 -14.15 -28.69 -5.24
N ASN A 192 -13.08 -29.24 -4.63
CA ASN A 192 -12.95 -29.39 -3.18
C ASN A 192 -12.06 -28.32 -2.51
N PHE A 193 -11.77 -27.24 -3.22
CA PHE A 193 -10.93 -26.13 -2.75
C PHE A 193 -11.44 -24.82 -3.36
N ASP A 194 -10.96 -23.68 -2.83
CA ASP A 194 -11.28 -22.36 -3.36
C ASP A 194 -10.49 -22.07 -4.64
N TRP A 195 -10.98 -22.62 -5.74
CA TRP A 195 -10.31 -22.53 -7.03
C TRP A 195 -10.36 -21.14 -7.65
N GLN A 196 -11.41 -20.36 -7.38
CA GLN A 196 -11.59 -19.03 -7.97
C GLN A 196 -10.51 -18.07 -7.47
N THR A 197 -10.25 -18.09 -6.16
CA THR A 197 -9.18 -17.29 -5.56
C THR A 197 -7.82 -17.71 -6.11
N GLU A 198 -7.53 -19.02 -6.18
CA GLU A 198 -6.23 -19.50 -6.67
C GLU A 198 -5.98 -19.19 -8.16
N VAL A 199 -7.00 -19.32 -9.01
CA VAL A 199 -6.92 -18.91 -10.43
C VAL A 199 -6.67 -17.41 -10.52
N THR A 200 -7.42 -16.59 -9.77
CA THR A 200 -7.22 -15.14 -9.74
C THR A 200 -5.80 -14.76 -9.33
N GLU A 201 -5.26 -15.37 -8.28
CA GLU A 201 -3.88 -15.14 -7.83
C GLU A 201 -2.83 -15.61 -8.85
N MET A 202 -3.09 -16.73 -9.55
CA MET A 202 -2.21 -17.20 -10.62
C MET A 202 -2.20 -16.24 -11.81
N VAL A 203 -3.37 -15.80 -12.28
CA VAL A 203 -3.50 -14.84 -13.38
C VAL A 203 -2.77 -13.56 -13.02
N LEU A 204 -3.01 -13.01 -11.82
CA LEU A 204 -2.33 -11.82 -11.34
C LEU A 204 -0.80 -11.98 -11.35
N ARG A 205 -0.27 -13.14 -10.94
CA ARG A 205 1.17 -13.45 -10.98
C ARG A 205 1.74 -13.51 -12.41
N LYS A 206 0.92 -13.86 -13.39
CA LYS A 206 1.32 -13.95 -14.81
C LYS A 206 1.22 -12.61 -15.53
N THR A 207 0.32 -11.71 -15.10
CA THR A 207 -0.05 -10.52 -15.87
C THR A 207 0.30 -9.18 -15.21
N LYS A 208 0.41 -9.11 -13.88
CA LYS A 208 0.65 -7.84 -13.17
C LYS A 208 2.02 -7.21 -13.48
N TYR A 209 3.01 -8.06 -13.77
CA TYR A 209 4.38 -7.64 -14.09
C TYR A 209 4.75 -8.07 -15.51
N GLU A 210 5.82 -7.48 -16.05
CA GLU A 210 6.28 -7.64 -17.44
C GLU A 210 6.50 -9.10 -17.89
N ARG A 211 6.67 -10.02 -16.94
CA ARG A 211 6.81 -11.45 -17.19
C ARG A 211 6.14 -12.27 -16.09
N PRO A 212 5.76 -13.53 -16.38
CA PRO A 212 5.31 -14.46 -15.36
C PRO A 212 6.36 -14.66 -14.26
N LEU A 213 5.94 -14.52 -13.00
CA LEU A 213 6.82 -14.65 -11.84
C LEU A 213 6.52 -15.91 -11.03
N SER A 214 7.56 -16.41 -10.35
CA SER A 214 7.37 -17.37 -9.26
C SER A 214 6.61 -16.71 -8.11
N GLN A 215 5.96 -17.49 -7.24
CA GLN A 215 5.26 -16.93 -6.07
C GLN A 215 6.20 -16.11 -5.18
N ALA A 216 7.45 -16.56 -4.99
CA ALA A 216 8.43 -15.83 -4.21
C ALA A 216 8.82 -14.49 -4.87
N ASP A 217 9.06 -14.47 -6.18
CA ASP A 217 9.44 -13.24 -6.89
C ASP A 217 8.27 -12.25 -6.98
N PHE A 218 7.04 -12.76 -7.14
CA PHE A 218 5.84 -11.95 -7.06
C PHE A 218 5.73 -11.26 -5.70
N LEU A 219 5.84 -12.02 -4.60
CA LEU A 219 5.77 -11.44 -3.25
C LEU A 219 6.89 -10.43 -2.99
N LYS A 220 8.12 -10.69 -3.49
CA LYS A 220 9.23 -9.73 -3.43
C LYS A 220 8.86 -8.42 -4.13
N ASN A 221 8.21 -8.49 -5.28
CA ASN A 221 7.72 -7.32 -5.98
C ASN A 221 6.56 -6.63 -5.25
N GLU A 222 5.61 -7.37 -4.68
CA GLU A 222 4.53 -6.78 -3.89
C GLU A 222 5.06 -6.01 -2.68
N VAL A 223 6.05 -6.54 -1.97
CA VAL A 223 6.73 -5.85 -0.86
C VAL A 223 7.46 -4.60 -1.35
N LEU A 224 8.24 -4.72 -2.43
CA LEU A 224 9.07 -3.62 -2.92
C LEU A 224 8.26 -2.50 -3.57
N TYR A 225 7.26 -2.82 -4.39
CA TYR A 225 6.58 -1.86 -5.26
C TYR A 225 5.24 -1.40 -4.71
N ASN A 226 4.51 -2.27 -4.01
CA ASN A 226 3.14 -2.01 -3.57
C ASN A 226 3.01 -1.91 -2.05
N GLY A 227 4.09 -2.14 -1.30
CA GLY A 227 4.10 -1.96 0.15
C GLY A 227 3.44 -3.07 0.94
N MET A 228 3.38 -4.29 0.40
CA MET A 228 2.96 -5.47 1.18
C MET A 228 3.83 -5.60 2.44
N ARG A 229 3.20 -5.87 3.59
CA ARG A 229 3.87 -5.98 4.88
C ARG A 229 4.50 -7.36 5.05
N LEU A 230 5.53 -7.42 5.88
CA LEU A 230 6.21 -8.68 6.17
C LEU A 230 5.33 -9.61 7.01
N ALA A 231 4.50 -9.06 7.90
CA ALA A 231 3.51 -9.81 8.66
C ALA A 231 2.54 -10.58 7.73
N GLU A 232 2.04 -9.93 6.68
CA GLU A 232 1.15 -10.56 5.69
C GLU A 232 1.85 -11.70 4.95
N VAL A 233 3.12 -11.52 4.56
CA VAL A 233 3.90 -12.57 3.90
C VAL A 233 4.16 -13.73 4.86
N GLN A 234 4.48 -13.45 6.11
CA GLN A 234 4.74 -14.44 7.14
C GLN A 234 3.49 -15.27 7.48
N GLU A 235 2.33 -14.61 7.59
CA GLU A 235 1.06 -15.26 7.88
C GLU A 235 0.59 -16.14 6.71
N ARG A 236 0.59 -15.59 5.50
CA ARG A 236 0.05 -16.28 4.31
C ARG A 236 1.03 -17.27 3.69
N TYR A 237 2.33 -16.98 3.75
CA TYR A 237 3.38 -17.72 3.07
C TYR A 237 4.61 -18.01 3.96
N PRO A 238 4.42 -18.63 5.15
CA PRO A 238 5.46 -18.76 6.18
C PRO A 238 6.72 -19.48 5.66
N SER A 239 6.57 -20.52 4.83
CA SER A 239 7.72 -21.24 4.26
C SER A 239 8.53 -20.42 3.25
N ILE A 240 7.88 -19.52 2.50
CA ILE A 240 8.56 -18.63 1.57
C ILE A 240 9.28 -17.53 2.36
N TYR A 241 8.60 -16.93 3.34
CA TYR A 241 9.19 -15.93 4.23
C TYR A 241 10.44 -16.47 4.93
N MET A 242 10.34 -17.63 5.60
CA MET A 242 11.48 -18.24 6.32
C MET A 242 12.70 -18.47 5.42
N LYS A 243 12.49 -18.83 4.15
CA LYS A 243 13.57 -19.09 3.21
C LYS A 243 14.24 -17.82 2.67
N GLU A 244 13.48 -16.74 2.57
CA GLU A 244 13.87 -15.49 1.89
C GLU A 244 13.85 -14.26 2.83
N GLN A 245 13.86 -14.49 4.15
CA GLN A 245 13.62 -13.47 5.18
C GLN A 245 14.48 -12.22 5.00
N THR A 246 15.80 -12.39 4.88
CA THR A 246 16.75 -11.29 4.72
C THR A 246 16.52 -10.47 3.44
N VAL A 247 15.98 -11.11 2.39
CA VAL A 247 15.63 -10.42 1.14
C VAL A 247 14.38 -9.59 1.36
N PHE A 248 13.34 -10.14 2.02
CA PHE A 248 12.12 -9.42 2.33
C PHE A 248 12.37 -8.21 3.23
N ASP A 249 13.14 -8.36 4.31
CA ASP A 249 13.50 -7.25 5.21
C ASP A 249 14.15 -6.09 4.45
N ARG A 250 15.11 -6.41 3.56
CA ARG A 250 15.78 -5.42 2.72
C ARG A 250 14.82 -4.76 1.73
N LEU A 251 13.93 -5.52 1.09
CA LEU A 251 12.97 -4.99 0.12
C LEU A 251 11.93 -4.09 0.79
N ARG A 252 11.48 -4.45 2.00
CA ARG A 252 10.56 -3.64 2.80
C ARG A 252 11.19 -2.30 3.17
N MET A 253 12.44 -2.32 3.63
CA MET A 253 13.17 -1.09 3.90
C MET A 253 13.35 -0.22 2.66
N LYS A 254 13.64 -0.85 1.51
CA LYS A 254 13.77 -0.15 0.24
C LYS A 254 12.44 0.49 -0.18
N TYR A 255 11.31 -0.20 0.00
CA TYR A 255 9.98 0.37 -0.23
C TYR A 255 9.74 1.61 0.63
N LEU A 256 9.95 1.53 1.95
CA LEU A 256 9.71 2.64 2.87
C LEU A 256 10.53 3.87 2.49
N VAL A 257 11.81 3.69 2.17
CA VAL A 257 12.70 4.81 1.81
C VAL A 257 12.37 5.37 0.43
N GLU A 258 12.23 4.54 -0.60
CA GLU A 258 12.24 4.99 -2.00
C GLU A 258 10.84 5.17 -2.60
N ARG A 259 9.80 4.48 -2.09
CA ARG A 259 8.53 4.31 -2.80
C ARG A 259 7.29 4.65 -2.00
N ALA A 260 7.31 4.42 -0.69
CA ALA A 260 6.15 4.69 0.15
C ALA A 260 5.73 6.17 0.00
N PRO A 261 4.44 6.45 -0.23
CA PRO A 261 3.96 7.82 -0.38
C PRO A 261 4.10 8.57 0.94
N LEU A 262 4.33 9.88 0.86
CA LEU A 262 4.13 10.75 2.01
C LEU A 262 2.63 11.05 2.16
N PRO A 263 2.13 11.20 3.39
CA PRO A 263 0.75 11.63 3.58
C PRO A 263 0.57 13.08 3.12
N ALA A 264 -0.66 13.46 2.75
CA ALA A 264 -0.97 14.81 2.29
C ALA A 264 -0.72 15.86 3.38
N SER A 265 -0.99 15.50 4.63
CA SER A 265 -0.68 16.27 5.82
C SER A 265 -0.26 15.36 6.97
N ARG A 266 0.32 15.97 8.00
CA ARG A 266 0.70 15.33 9.25
C ARG A 266 0.14 16.14 10.42
N ILE A 267 -0.65 15.52 11.27
CA ILE A 267 -1.26 16.18 12.43
C ILE A 267 -0.59 15.68 13.70
N ASN A 268 -0.13 16.63 14.53
CA ASN A 268 0.59 16.30 15.76
C ASN A 268 -0.26 16.64 16.98
N PHE A 269 -0.33 15.69 17.90
CA PHE A 269 -0.97 15.82 19.19
C PHE A 269 0.09 16.00 20.27
N TYR A 270 -0.14 16.90 21.20
CA TYR A 270 0.58 16.96 22.47
C TYR A 270 -0.37 16.63 23.61
N ILE A 271 -0.01 15.64 24.43
CA ILE A 271 -0.80 15.20 25.57
C ILE A 271 0.02 15.45 26.83
N GLU A 272 -0.45 16.35 27.67
CA GLU A 272 0.17 16.65 28.96
C GLU A 272 -0.64 16.10 30.12
N GLY A 273 0.04 15.85 31.24
CA GLY A 273 -0.61 15.42 32.46
C GLY A 273 0.33 14.67 33.40
N LEU A 274 -0.05 14.63 34.67
CA LEU A 274 0.72 13.94 35.70
C LEU A 274 0.81 12.43 35.45
N THR A 275 1.83 11.81 36.03
CA THR A 275 2.02 10.35 35.96
C THR A 275 0.78 9.63 36.48
N GLY A 276 0.33 8.59 35.75
CA GLY A 276 -0.83 7.78 36.12
C GLY A 276 -2.20 8.34 35.69
N TYR A 277 -2.26 9.49 35.01
CA TYR A 277 -3.52 10.02 34.46
C TYR A 277 -3.96 9.34 33.15
N GLY A 278 -3.09 8.51 32.56
CA GLY A 278 -3.42 7.67 31.40
C GLY A 278 -3.01 8.26 30.04
N LYS A 279 -1.97 9.10 29.97
CA LYS A 279 -1.50 9.72 28.72
C LYS A 279 -1.21 8.73 27.60
N ASP A 280 -0.40 7.70 27.86
CA ASP A 280 -0.09 6.69 26.83
C ASP A 280 -1.30 5.80 26.48
N THR A 281 -2.20 5.62 27.45
CA THR A 281 -3.47 4.91 27.21
C THR A 281 -4.35 5.71 26.25
N MET A 282 -4.42 7.02 26.46
CA MET A 282 -5.10 7.94 25.55
C MET A 282 -4.43 7.99 24.18
N ALA A 283 -3.09 8.06 24.11
CA ALA A 283 -2.35 8.08 22.85
C ALA A 283 -2.65 6.86 21.97
N ARG A 284 -2.60 5.65 22.55
CA ARG A 284 -2.98 4.41 21.85
C ARG A 284 -4.45 4.39 21.45
N SER A 285 -5.34 4.93 22.30
CA SER A 285 -6.77 5.03 21.99
C SER A 285 -7.05 5.98 20.83
N ILE A 286 -6.35 7.12 20.75
CA ILE A 286 -6.40 8.04 19.60
C ILE A 286 -5.93 7.32 18.34
N ALA A 287 -4.80 6.63 18.40
CA ALA A 287 -4.25 5.92 17.26
C ALA A 287 -5.25 4.90 16.68
N ARG A 288 -5.87 4.08 17.54
CA ARG A 288 -6.92 3.13 17.15
C ARG A 288 -8.19 3.81 16.62
N GLY A 289 -8.57 4.93 17.23
CA GLY A 289 -9.74 5.71 16.81
C GLY A 289 -9.59 6.35 15.43
N LEU A 290 -8.37 6.77 15.07
CA LEU A 290 -8.05 7.34 13.77
C LEU A 290 -7.89 6.28 12.67
N PHE A 291 -7.41 5.09 13.03
CA PHE A 291 -7.19 3.99 12.08
C PHE A 291 -7.92 2.71 12.49
N PRO A 292 -9.27 2.72 12.59
CA PRO A 292 -10.05 1.61 13.13
C PRO A 292 -9.95 0.35 12.26
N GLU A 293 -9.78 0.49 10.94
CA GLU A 293 -9.65 -0.66 10.03
C GLU A 293 -8.33 -1.40 10.22
N LEU A 294 -7.23 -0.69 10.51
CA LEU A 294 -5.96 -1.32 10.88
C LEU A 294 -6.04 -1.95 12.26
N ALA A 295 -6.67 -1.27 13.23
CA ALA A 295 -6.81 -1.77 14.60
C ALA A 295 -7.63 -3.07 14.68
N LYS A 296 -8.61 -3.27 13.78
CA LYS A 296 -9.36 -4.53 13.67
C LYS A 296 -8.51 -5.70 13.18
N GLN A 297 -7.46 -5.42 12.40
CA GLN A 297 -6.57 -6.43 11.83
C GLN A 297 -5.44 -6.75 12.79
N CYS A 298 -4.61 -5.76 13.13
CA CYS A 298 -3.46 -5.90 14.02
C CYS A 298 -3.11 -4.55 14.65
N ASP A 299 -3.04 -4.50 15.98
CA ASP A 299 -2.76 -3.25 16.71
C ASP A 299 -1.32 -2.73 16.47
N GLU A 300 -0.35 -3.63 16.25
CA GLU A 300 1.06 -3.31 15.97
C GLU A 300 1.25 -2.57 14.63
N ASP A 301 0.25 -2.62 13.76
CA ASP A 301 0.23 -1.93 12.47
C ASP A 301 -0.31 -0.50 12.55
N VAL A 302 -0.94 -0.14 13.68
CA VAL A 302 -1.59 1.16 13.88
C VAL A 302 -0.58 2.21 14.29
N TYR A 303 0.28 1.89 15.25
CA TYR A 303 1.22 2.84 15.82
C TYR A 303 2.59 2.23 16.09
N PHE A 304 3.61 3.06 15.98
CA PHE A 304 4.97 2.76 16.38
C PHE A 304 5.33 3.62 17.60
N GLU A 305 5.67 2.98 18.72
CA GLU A 305 6.19 3.68 19.90
C GLU A 305 7.71 3.83 19.78
N ILE A 306 8.21 5.04 19.99
CA ILE A 306 9.63 5.38 19.83
C ILE A 306 10.48 4.62 20.84
N GLY A 307 11.54 3.98 20.35
CA GLY A 307 12.52 3.27 21.18
C GLY A 307 13.46 4.20 21.96
N GLY A 308 14.31 3.59 22.80
CA GLY A 308 15.32 4.32 23.57
C GLY A 308 16.42 5.00 22.74
N LYS A 309 17.33 5.69 23.43
CA LYS A 309 18.44 6.44 22.82
C LYS A 309 19.25 5.56 21.84
N LYS A 310 19.46 6.04 20.61
CA LYS A 310 20.17 5.37 19.47
C LYS A 310 19.39 4.28 18.72
N VAL A 311 18.14 4.00 19.08
CA VAL A 311 17.26 3.04 18.39
C VAL A 311 15.90 3.67 18.04
N THR A 312 15.86 5.00 17.89
CA THR A 312 14.65 5.84 17.78
C THR A 312 13.63 5.30 16.76
N PHE A 313 14.10 4.84 15.59
CA PHE A 313 13.27 4.29 14.52
C PHE A 313 13.62 2.85 14.15
N ASP A 314 14.28 2.12 15.05
CA ASP A 314 14.52 0.70 14.82
C ASP A 314 13.17 -0.03 14.85
N SER A 315 12.94 -0.92 13.88
CA SER A 315 11.68 -1.63 13.66
C SER A 315 10.47 -0.78 13.22
N TYR A 316 10.65 0.51 12.91
CA TYR A 316 9.59 1.27 12.24
C TYR A 316 9.30 0.67 10.86
N ASP A 317 8.06 0.24 10.63
CA ASP A 317 7.63 -0.44 9.40
C ASP A 317 6.58 0.37 8.62
N GLY A 318 6.51 1.69 8.86
CA GLY A 318 5.59 2.56 8.15
C GLY A 318 4.20 2.66 8.78
N GLN A 319 4.08 2.42 10.10
CA GLN A 319 2.87 2.69 10.84
C GLN A 319 2.41 4.15 10.64
N PRO A 320 1.10 4.41 10.52
CA PRO A 320 0.58 5.74 10.26
C PRO A 320 0.67 6.68 11.47
N VAL A 321 0.81 6.14 12.69
CA VAL A 321 0.97 6.89 13.93
C VAL A 321 2.34 6.62 14.53
N ILE A 322 3.04 7.68 14.97
CA ILE A 322 4.22 7.57 15.83
C ILE A 322 3.89 8.14 17.20
N ILE A 323 4.19 7.38 18.26
CA ILE A 323 3.98 7.80 19.64
C ILE A 323 5.35 8.08 20.28
N TRP A 324 5.53 9.32 20.74
CA TRP A 324 6.68 9.81 21.47
C TRP A 324 6.33 9.81 22.97
N SER A 325 6.46 8.64 23.61
CA SER A 325 6.00 8.44 24.99
C SER A 325 6.95 9.04 26.02
N GLU A 326 6.42 9.91 26.90
CA GLU A 326 7.14 10.61 27.96
C GLU A 326 8.33 11.46 27.44
N PHE A 327 8.14 12.12 26.29
CA PHE A 327 9.13 13.00 25.66
C PHE A 327 9.03 14.43 26.17
N ARG A 328 10.13 14.92 26.74
CA ARG A 328 10.36 16.36 27.01
C ARG A 328 11.02 17.03 25.81
N ALA A 329 10.92 18.34 25.71
CA ALA A 329 11.46 19.10 24.57
C ALA A 329 12.94 18.79 24.30
N GLU A 330 13.79 18.85 25.34
CA GLU A 330 15.22 18.55 25.22
C GLU A 330 15.48 17.09 24.74
N THR A 331 14.67 16.14 25.22
CA THR A 331 14.77 14.74 24.82
C THR A 331 14.41 14.58 23.34
N PHE A 332 13.41 15.32 22.88
CA PHE A 332 12.96 15.29 21.50
C PHE A 332 14.02 15.86 20.55
N VAL A 333 14.55 17.04 20.88
CA VAL A 333 15.64 17.71 20.13
C VAL A 333 16.87 16.79 20.06
N ASN A 334 17.29 16.23 21.18
CA ASN A 334 18.42 15.31 21.24
C ASN A 334 18.19 14.00 20.45
N ALA A 335 16.94 13.50 20.39
CA ALA A 335 16.62 12.26 19.68
C ALA A 335 16.69 12.41 18.16
N LEU A 336 16.38 13.60 17.65
CA LEU A 336 16.38 13.90 16.20
C LEU A 336 17.63 14.64 15.72
N GLY A 337 18.46 15.14 16.64
CA GLY A 337 19.78 15.69 16.33
C GLY A 337 19.83 17.22 16.22
N GLY A 338 18.74 17.92 16.56
CA GLY A 338 18.66 19.37 16.51
C GLY A 338 17.23 19.90 16.39
N TYR A 339 17.07 21.21 16.55
CA TYR A 339 15.76 21.88 16.48
C TYR A 339 15.15 21.79 15.08
N GLU A 340 15.95 21.98 14.03
CA GLU A 340 15.50 21.95 12.64
C GLU A 340 15.00 20.55 12.24
N GLU A 341 15.69 19.50 12.71
CA GLU A 341 15.33 18.11 12.47
C GLU A 341 14.02 17.74 13.16
N VAL A 342 13.77 18.23 14.37
CA VAL A 342 12.47 18.09 15.03
C VAL A 342 11.39 18.77 14.21
N LEU A 343 11.53 20.07 13.95
CA LEU A 343 10.51 20.85 13.22
C LEU A 343 10.24 20.27 11.82
N GLY A 344 11.24 19.70 11.16
CA GLY A 344 11.07 18.97 9.90
C GLY A 344 10.35 17.62 10.05
N ALA A 345 10.58 16.87 11.13
CA ALA A 345 9.93 15.59 11.38
C ALA A 345 8.44 15.75 11.74
N ILE A 346 8.10 16.81 12.49
CA ILE A 346 6.72 17.14 12.88
C ILE A 346 6.08 18.20 11.96
N ASP A 347 6.67 18.49 10.81
CA ASP A 347 6.06 19.45 9.87
C ASP A 347 4.71 18.95 9.38
N ILE A 348 3.75 19.87 9.25
CA ILE A 348 2.36 19.57 8.85
C ILE A 348 2.30 19.15 7.40
N ILE A 349 3.15 19.73 6.55
CA ILE A 349 3.36 19.30 5.17
C ILE A 349 4.66 18.50 5.16
N PRO A 350 4.58 17.16 5.21
CA PRO A 350 5.76 16.33 5.37
C PRO A 350 6.68 16.45 4.15
N LYS A 351 7.97 16.65 4.40
CA LYS A 351 9.01 16.65 3.37
C LYS A 351 9.63 15.27 3.23
N ASN A 352 10.17 14.98 2.05
CA ASN A 352 10.86 13.73 1.76
C ASN A 352 12.26 13.70 2.39
N ASN A 353 12.30 13.62 3.71
CA ASN A 353 13.52 13.58 4.51
C ASN A 353 13.83 12.16 4.96
N ARG A 354 15.12 11.89 5.12
CA ARG A 354 15.63 10.61 5.64
C ARG A 354 16.11 10.81 7.06
N HIS A 355 15.63 9.98 7.97
CA HIS A 355 16.03 9.98 9.38
C HIS A 355 16.95 8.80 9.66
N HIS A 356 17.99 9.03 10.45
CA HIS A 356 18.97 8.01 10.81
C HIS A 356 18.34 6.94 11.72
N LYS A 357 18.71 5.68 11.49
CA LYS A 357 18.46 4.55 12.39
C LYS A 357 19.71 3.68 12.52
N LYS A 358 19.75 2.73 13.47
CA LYS A 358 20.97 1.99 13.84
C LYS A 358 21.69 1.34 12.65
N PHE A 359 20.94 0.89 11.64
CA PHE A 359 21.47 0.29 10.41
C PHE A 359 20.84 0.89 9.15
N GLY A 360 21.03 2.19 8.95
CA GLY A 360 20.67 2.89 7.72
C GLY A 360 19.80 4.12 7.97
N ALA A 361 18.84 4.35 7.08
CA ALA A 361 17.89 5.44 7.20
C ALA A 361 16.47 4.98 6.92
N VAL A 362 15.51 5.78 7.36
CA VAL A 362 14.09 5.56 7.10
C VAL A 362 13.43 6.88 6.70
N LYS A 363 12.39 6.79 5.87
CA LYS A 363 11.50 7.90 5.56
C LYS A 363 10.28 7.79 6.46
N LEU A 364 9.95 8.86 7.17
CA LEU A 364 8.78 8.90 8.05
C LEU A 364 7.53 9.17 7.21
N ILE A 365 6.71 8.15 7.06
CA ILE A 365 5.47 8.19 6.27
C ILE A 365 4.22 8.29 7.15
N ASN A 366 4.40 8.42 8.47
CA ASN A 366 3.32 8.61 9.41
C ASN A 366 2.59 9.92 9.14
N SER A 367 1.26 9.88 9.23
CA SER A 367 0.37 11.05 9.15
C SER A 367 0.05 11.62 10.52
N VAL A 368 0.38 10.92 11.60
CA VAL A 368 0.12 11.40 12.96
C VAL A 368 1.36 11.23 13.84
N ASN A 369 1.67 12.25 14.63
CA ASN A 369 2.51 12.09 15.81
C ASN A 369 1.67 12.34 17.06
N ILE A 370 1.91 11.56 18.11
CA ILE A 370 1.35 11.80 19.43
C ILE A 370 2.50 11.87 20.42
N VAL A 371 2.69 13.03 21.03
CA VAL A 371 3.70 13.24 22.06
C VAL A 371 3.01 13.22 23.41
N THR A 372 3.49 12.40 24.35
CA THR A 372 3.02 12.42 25.74
C THR A 372 4.11 12.96 26.65
N SER A 373 3.75 13.78 27.62
CA SER A 373 4.73 14.34 28.57
C SER A 373 4.11 14.75 29.89
N THR A 374 4.96 14.91 30.91
CA THR A 374 4.61 15.58 32.17
C THR A 374 4.93 17.08 32.14
N GLU A 375 5.65 17.55 31.12
CA GLU A 375 6.00 18.95 30.88
C GLU A 375 4.78 19.71 30.35
N PRO A 376 4.50 20.94 30.84
CA PRO A 376 3.45 21.79 30.27
C PRO A 376 3.71 22.11 28.79
N TYR A 377 2.66 22.16 27.97
CA TYR A 377 2.75 22.31 26.53
C TYR A 377 3.42 23.62 26.14
N ALA A 378 3.18 24.70 26.89
CA ALA A 378 3.82 25.99 26.64
C ALA A 378 5.35 25.91 26.82
N GLU A 379 5.82 25.21 27.86
CA GLU A 379 7.24 24.98 28.10
C GLU A 379 7.84 24.06 27.04
N PHE A 380 7.13 22.97 26.72
CA PHE A 380 7.55 22.01 25.71
C PHE A 380 7.71 22.66 24.34
N LEU A 381 6.69 23.37 23.85
CA LEU A 381 6.70 24.02 22.54
C LEU A 381 7.79 25.09 22.47
N LYS A 382 7.98 25.86 23.55
CA LYS A 382 9.08 26.84 23.63
C LYS A 382 10.45 26.15 23.60
N GLY A 383 10.58 24.99 24.24
CA GLY A 383 11.79 24.17 24.21
C GLY A 383 12.07 23.49 22.86
N LEU A 384 11.16 23.54 21.89
CA LEU A 384 11.40 23.04 20.52
C LEU A 384 12.01 24.08 19.58
N ILE A 385 12.23 25.31 20.06
CA ILE A 385 12.89 26.37 19.32
C ILE A 385 14.07 26.93 20.12
N PRO A 386 15.09 27.52 19.47
CA PRO A 386 16.18 28.19 20.17
C PRO A 386 15.66 29.29 21.10
N GLU A 387 16.30 29.47 22.27
CA GLU A 387 15.90 30.51 23.24
C GLU A 387 15.89 31.92 22.62
N SER A 388 16.75 32.17 21.64
CA SER A 388 16.87 33.43 20.91
C SER A 388 15.66 33.78 20.03
N ASP A 389 14.81 32.81 19.69
CA ASP A 389 13.63 33.05 18.86
C ASP A 389 12.44 33.49 19.73
N PRO A 390 11.99 34.75 19.66
CA PRO A 390 10.89 35.23 20.49
C PRO A 390 9.51 34.72 20.03
N ASP A 391 9.38 34.16 18.82
CA ASP A 391 8.09 33.78 18.25
C ASP A 391 7.83 32.26 18.36
N PRO A 392 6.89 31.81 19.21
CA PRO A 392 6.58 30.39 19.36
C PRO A 392 5.83 29.80 18.15
N SER A 393 5.40 30.62 17.18
CA SER A 393 4.58 30.19 16.04
C SER A 393 5.20 29.06 15.22
N GLN A 394 6.55 28.97 15.16
CA GLN A 394 7.21 27.88 14.45
C GLN A 394 6.92 26.51 15.06
N ALA A 395 6.91 26.39 16.39
CA ALA A 395 6.52 25.17 17.08
C ALA A 395 4.99 25.03 17.14
N ASN A 396 4.28 26.10 17.50
CA ASN A 396 2.84 26.05 17.75
C ASN A 396 2.04 25.64 16.51
N ARG A 397 2.39 26.16 15.32
CA ARG A 397 1.73 25.76 14.07
C ARG A 397 1.94 24.29 13.73
N ARG A 398 2.90 23.60 14.36
CA ARG A 398 3.14 22.17 14.14
C ARG A 398 2.42 21.30 15.14
N PHE A 399 1.76 21.84 16.17
CA PHE A 399 0.92 21.08 17.08
C PHE A 399 -0.52 21.61 17.02
N PRO A 400 -1.33 21.15 16.05
CA PRO A 400 -2.71 21.61 15.95
C PRO A 400 -3.56 21.29 17.17
N LEU A 401 -3.24 20.20 17.90
CA LEU A 401 -4.04 19.66 18.99
C LEU A 401 -3.22 19.51 20.27
N ILE A 402 -3.70 20.13 21.35
CA ILE A 402 -3.15 19.99 22.70
C ILE A 402 -4.23 19.40 23.61
N ILE A 403 -3.83 18.44 24.44
CA ILE A 403 -4.73 17.73 25.35
C ILE A 403 -4.15 17.74 26.77
N PRO A 404 -4.55 18.73 27.59
CA PRO A 404 -4.33 18.70 29.03
C PRO A 404 -5.21 17.66 29.71
N ILE A 405 -4.59 16.64 30.33
CA ILE A 405 -5.31 15.61 31.09
C ILE A 405 -5.24 15.93 32.58
N HIS A 406 -6.40 15.86 33.25
CA HIS A 406 -6.55 15.95 34.69
C HIS A 406 -7.07 14.63 35.30
N VAL A 407 -7.37 14.65 36.60
CA VAL A 407 -7.79 13.44 37.33
C VAL A 407 -9.12 12.87 36.82
N LYS A 408 -10.06 13.75 36.44
CA LYS A 408 -11.45 13.39 36.17
C LYS A 408 -11.95 13.83 34.79
N ASP A 409 -11.19 14.65 34.10
CA ASP A 409 -11.53 15.24 32.81
C ASP A 409 -10.25 15.49 32.02
N PHE A 410 -10.42 15.92 30.77
CA PHE A 410 -9.36 16.46 29.94
C PHE A 410 -9.93 17.55 29.03
N ASP A 411 -9.07 18.50 28.67
CA ASP A 411 -9.39 19.54 27.72
C ASP A 411 -8.90 19.17 26.32
N ILE A 412 -9.59 19.68 25.31
CA ILE A 412 -9.16 19.63 23.92
C ILE A 412 -8.95 21.07 23.49
N LEU A 413 -7.71 21.43 23.15
CA LEU A 413 -7.36 22.74 22.63
C LEU A 413 -6.95 22.61 21.16
N ILE A 414 -7.44 23.52 20.33
CA ILE A 414 -7.08 23.59 18.91
C ILE A 414 -6.29 24.88 18.69
N ASN A 415 -5.18 24.81 17.97
CA ASN A 415 -4.44 26.02 17.60
C ASN A 415 -5.32 26.95 16.74
N SER A 416 -5.42 28.22 17.12
CA SER A 416 -6.37 29.17 16.55
C SER A 416 -6.18 29.39 15.04
N GLY A 417 -4.97 29.21 14.52
CA GLY A 417 -4.71 29.33 13.07
C GLY A 417 -5.47 28.28 12.26
N TYR A 418 -5.70 27.09 12.81
CA TYR A 418 -6.54 26.05 12.19
C TYR A 418 -8.04 26.31 12.33
N LEU A 419 -8.44 27.37 13.03
CA LEU A 419 -9.82 27.82 13.15
C LEU A 419 -10.06 29.14 12.38
N GLY A 420 -9.10 29.55 11.54
CA GLY A 420 -9.22 30.74 10.71
C GLY A 420 -8.66 32.04 11.33
N ALA A 421 -7.89 31.96 12.42
CA ALA A 421 -7.16 33.11 12.92
C ALA A 421 -5.94 33.44 12.06
N ASP A 422 -5.56 34.72 12.00
CA ASP A 422 -4.42 35.20 11.20
C ASP A 422 -3.04 34.78 11.74
N THR A 423 -3.00 34.11 12.90
CA THR A 423 -1.75 33.66 13.53
C THR A 423 -1.89 32.27 14.15
N TYR A 424 -0.74 31.61 14.36
CA TYR A 424 -0.65 30.30 15.00
C TYR A 424 -0.13 30.38 16.45
N ARG A 425 -0.20 31.55 17.08
CA ARG A 425 0.41 31.77 18.42
C ARG A 425 -0.40 31.12 19.53
N ASP A 426 -1.72 31.18 19.44
CA ASP A 426 -2.60 30.85 20.54
C ASP A 426 -3.39 29.56 20.30
N TYR A 427 -3.94 29.04 21.39
CA TYR A 427 -4.83 27.87 21.40
C TYR A 427 -6.19 28.25 21.94
N THR A 428 -7.24 27.80 21.25
CA THR A 428 -8.63 27.97 21.67
C THR A 428 -9.13 26.70 22.33
N ALA A 429 -9.74 26.83 23.51
CA ALA A 429 -10.42 25.72 24.17
C ALA A 429 -11.62 25.26 23.33
N TYR A 430 -11.57 24.03 22.84
CA TYR A 430 -12.60 23.46 21.97
C TYR A 430 -13.68 22.73 22.78
N LYS A 431 -13.28 21.80 23.64
CA LYS A 431 -14.20 21.04 24.52
C LYS A 431 -13.49 20.64 25.82
N ASN A 432 -14.26 20.53 26.90
CA ASN A 432 -13.87 19.86 28.14
C ASN A 432 -14.67 18.56 28.26
N ILE A 433 -13.98 17.43 28.43
CA ILE A 433 -14.60 16.10 28.42
C ILE A 433 -14.44 15.47 29.80
N VAL A 434 -15.57 15.13 30.42
CA VAL A 434 -15.58 14.38 31.67
C VAL A 434 -15.25 12.91 31.41
N GLY A 435 -14.17 12.42 32.01
CA GLY A 435 -13.69 11.05 31.89
C GLY A 435 -12.20 10.95 32.19
N SER A 436 -11.75 9.75 32.56
CA SER A 436 -10.36 9.50 32.91
C SER A 436 -9.89 8.16 32.37
N PHE A 437 -8.96 8.19 31.42
CA PHE A 437 -8.32 7.00 30.88
C PHE A 437 -7.61 6.19 31.97
N GLY A 438 -6.90 6.87 32.89
CA GLY A 438 -6.28 6.22 34.04
C GLY A 438 -7.29 5.57 35.01
N ALA A 439 -8.50 6.13 35.17
CA ALA A 439 -9.55 5.50 35.96
C ALA A 439 -10.19 4.30 35.24
N LEU A 440 -10.45 4.41 33.93
CA LEU A 440 -10.97 3.31 33.11
C LEU A 440 -10.00 2.13 33.13
N ALA A 441 -8.72 2.35 32.83
CA ALA A 441 -7.70 1.33 32.84
C ALA A 441 -7.60 0.61 34.19
N ARG A 442 -7.67 1.34 35.32
CA ARG A 442 -7.66 0.74 36.66
C ARG A 442 -8.91 -0.09 36.97
N ARG A 443 -10.09 0.39 36.58
CA ARG A 443 -11.39 -0.25 36.90
C ARG A 443 -11.71 -1.44 35.99
N LEU A 444 -11.19 -1.43 34.77
CA LEU A 444 -11.48 -2.41 33.73
C LEU A 444 -10.25 -3.26 33.35
N ASN A 445 -9.19 -3.26 34.15
CA ASN A 445 -7.97 -4.04 33.89
C ASN A 445 -8.20 -5.55 33.69
N THR A 446 -9.26 -6.12 34.27
CA THR A 446 -9.66 -7.52 34.07
C THR A 446 -10.66 -7.71 32.94
N ARG A 447 -11.01 -6.66 32.19
CA ARG A 447 -12.03 -6.66 31.11
C ARG A 447 -11.51 -5.92 29.88
N PRO A 448 -10.49 -6.45 29.18
CA PRO A 448 -9.79 -5.73 28.11
C PRO A 448 -10.69 -5.31 26.94
N GLU A 449 -11.62 -6.16 26.50
CA GLU A 449 -12.55 -5.78 25.42
C GLU A 449 -13.49 -4.62 25.82
N LEU A 450 -13.94 -4.61 27.08
CA LEU A 450 -14.80 -3.54 27.58
C LEU A 450 -14.01 -2.25 27.79
N LEU A 451 -12.75 -2.36 28.23
CA LEU A 451 -11.84 -1.23 28.32
C LEU A 451 -11.66 -0.56 26.96
N ILE A 452 -11.33 -1.33 25.92
CA ILE A 452 -11.16 -0.80 24.55
C ILE A 452 -12.43 -0.09 24.09
N ARG A 453 -13.61 -0.70 24.27
CA ARG A 453 -14.89 -0.06 23.90
C ARG A 453 -15.13 1.24 24.66
N ALA A 454 -14.89 1.26 25.98
CA ALA A 454 -15.06 2.45 26.80
C ALA A 454 -14.07 3.56 26.40
N GLU A 455 -12.83 3.21 26.09
CA GLU A 455 -11.81 4.13 25.57
C GLU A 455 -12.20 4.69 24.20
N SER A 456 -12.71 3.84 23.29
CA SER A 456 -13.20 4.26 21.97
C SER A 456 -14.38 5.23 22.07
N GLU A 457 -15.28 5.04 23.04
CA GLU A 457 -16.37 5.99 23.29
C GLU A 457 -15.86 7.32 23.86
N LEU A 458 -14.93 7.27 24.83
CA LEU A 458 -14.39 8.46 25.49
C LEU A 458 -13.55 9.32 24.53
N ILE A 459 -12.91 8.72 23.53
CA ILE A 459 -12.01 9.44 22.60
C ILE A 459 -12.74 10.10 21.43
N LYS A 460 -14.03 9.81 21.18
CA LYS A 460 -14.80 10.39 20.06
C LYS A 460 -14.65 11.91 19.92
N PRO A 461 -14.75 12.72 20.99
CA PRO A 461 -14.59 14.17 20.86
C PRO A 461 -13.21 14.62 20.38
N VAL A 462 -12.17 13.81 20.62
CA VAL A 462 -10.80 14.06 20.14
C VAL A 462 -10.68 13.70 18.66
N ILE A 463 -11.34 12.62 18.22
CA ILE A 463 -11.44 12.26 16.80
C ILE A 463 -12.21 13.34 16.02
N ASP A 464 -13.29 13.88 16.59
CA ASP A 464 -14.00 15.01 16.00
C ASP A 464 -13.10 16.24 15.85
N ALA A 465 -12.31 16.57 16.89
CA ALA A 465 -11.38 17.69 16.84
C ALA A 465 -10.28 17.50 15.79
N HIS A 466 -9.79 16.27 15.63
CA HIS A 466 -8.89 15.90 14.53
C HIS A 466 -9.53 16.15 13.17
N GLY A 467 -10.78 15.71 12.98
CA GLY A 467 -11.54 15.94 11.74
C GLY A 467 -11.76 17.42 11.43
N VAL A 468 -11.95 18.27 12.46
CA VAL A 468 -12.02 19.73 12.27
C VAL A 468 -10.71 20.29 11.73
N VAL A 469 -9.57 19.92 12.34
CA VAL A 469 -8.25 20.35 11.90
C VAL A 469 -7.95 19.85 10.49
N GLU A 470 -8.19 18.56 10.22
CA GLU A 470 -7.98 17.95 8.91
C GLU A 470 -8.85 18.60 7.83
N GLY A 471 -10.13 18.86 8.13
CA GLY A 471 -11.05 19.54 7.22
C GLY A 471 -10.61 20.96 6.87
N ASN A 472 -10.07 21.70 7.83
CA ASN A 472 -9.57 23.07 7.60
C ASN A 472 -8.21 23.09 6.91
N LEU A 473 -7.38 22.06 7.11
CA LEU A 473 -6.12 21.88 6.38
C LEU A 473 -6.33 21.56 4.89
N HIS A 474 -7.39 20.83 4.58
CA HIS A 474 -7.71 20.35 3.24
C HIS A 474 -8.91 21.07 2.63
N HIS A 475 -9.28 22.24 3.15
CA HIS A 475 -10.34 23.05 2.60
C HIS A 475 -9.93 23.55 1.21
N ASP A 476 -10.65 23.09 0.19
CA ASP A 476 -10.52 23.58 -1.18
C ASP A 476 -11.64 24.59 -1.45
N GLU A 477 -11.32 25.87 -1.27
CA GLU A 477 -12.25 26.98 -1.49
C GLU A 477 -12.69 27.11 -2.97
N PHE A 478 -11.91 26.51 -3.89
CA PHE A 478 -12.13 26.57 -5.33
C PHE A 478 -12.82 25.31 -5.88
N LYS A 479 -13.29 24.43 -4.99
CA LYS A 479 -13.92 23.17 -5.39
C LYS A 479 -15.07 23.41 -6.36
N GLY A 480 -14.93 22.88 -7.58
CA GLY A 480 -15.96 22.98 -8.63
C GLY A 480 -15.79 24.16 -9.58
N MET A 481 -14.75 24.98 -9.40
CA MET A 481 -14.33 26.00 -10.36
C MET A 481 -13.35 25.41 -11.38
N SER A 482 -13.32 25.97 -12.60
CA SER A 482 -12.28 25.65 -13.57
C SER A 482 -10.97 26.36 -13.23
N ASP A 483 -9.85 25.85 -13.75
CA ASP A 483 -8.53 26.47 -13.57
C ASP A 483 -8.54 27.94 -14.02
N GLU A 484 -9.25 28.28 -15.11
CA GLU A 484 -9.41 29.67 -15.58
C GLU A 484 -10.17 30.55 -14.60
N GLU A 485 -11.27 30.06 -14.01
CA GLU A 485 -12.08 30.80 -13.04
C GLU A 485 -11.27 31.08 -11.77
N ILE A 486 -10.47 30.11 -11.31
CA ILE A 486 -9.55 30.27 -10.17
C ILE A 486 -8.50 31.34 -10.46
N LEU A 487 -7.89 31.27 -11.64
CA LEU A 487 -6.89 32.25 -12.06
C LEU A 487 -7.49 33.65 -12.22
N ASP A 488 -8.76 33.77 -12.61
CA ASP A 488 -9.48 35.05 -12.65
C ASP A 488 -9.73 35.61 -11.25
N VAL A 489 -10.10 34.79 -10.27
CA VAL A 489 -10.21 35.22 -8.86
C VAL A 489 -8.87 35.79 -8.39
N PHE A 490 -7.77 35.05 -8.58
CA PHE A 490 -6.45 35.54 -8.18
C PHE A 490 -6.03 36.82 -8.92
N ARG A 491 -6.36 36.94 -10.22
CA ARG A 491 -6.15 38.19 -10.97
C ARG A 491 -6.92 39.37 -10.37
N HIS A 492 -8.17 39.16 -9.98
CA HIS A 492 -9.01 40.18 -9.34
C HIS A 492 -8.51 40.55 -7.93
N GLU A 493 -7.93 39.59 -7.20
CA GLU A 493 -7.25 39.83 -5.92
C GLU A 493 -5.86 40.47 -6.07
N GLY A 494 -5.42 40.70 -7.31
CA GLY A 494 -4.18 41.39 -7.63
C GLY A 494 -2.93 40.51 -7.53
N TYR A 495 -3.07 39.19 -7.56
CA TYR A 495 -1.93 38.26 -7.62
C TYR A 495 -1.16 38.48 -8.92
N GLY A 496 0.16 38.64 -8.81
CA GLY A 496 1.04 38.89 -9.96
C GLY A 496 1.04 40.33 -10.48
N ILE A 497 0.27 41.24 -9.86
CA ILE A 497 0.41 42.68 -10.11
C ILE A 497 1.67 43.17 -9.37
N GLU A 498 2.64 43.67 -10.13
CA GLU A 498 3.82 44.35 -9.60
C GLU A 498 3.38 45.65 -8.93
N LYS A 499 3.23 45.63 -7.60
CA LYS A 499 3.07 46.86 -6.81
C LYS A 499 4.42 47.56 -6.81
N THR A 500 4.58 48.57 -7.68
CA THR A 500 5.71 49.47 -7.53
C THR A 500 5.54 50.24 -6.22
N TYR A 501 6.61 50.51 -5.48
CA TYR A 501 6.57 51.31 -4.25
C TYR A 501 5.96 52.72 -4.44
N ARG A 502 5.67 53.11 -5.69
CA ARG A 502 4.99 54.35 -6.11
C ARG A 502 3.48 54.33 -5.89
N ASP A 503 2.88 53.19 -5.59
CA ASP A 503 1.43 53.04 -5.43
C ASP A 503 0.95 53.09 -3.97
N LYS A 504 1.87 53.35 -3.01
CA LYS A 504 1.48 53.56 -1.60
C LYS A 504 0.73 54.88 -1.47
N THR A 505 -0.42 54.82 -0.82
CA THR A 505 -1.17 56.01 -0.41
C THR A 505 -0.34 56.84 0.58
N GLU A 506 -0.64 58.13 0.67
CA GLU A 506 0.03 59.03 1.62
C GLU A 506 -0.10 58.53 3.07
N ASP A 507 -1.20 57.86 3.41
CA ASP A 507 -1.46 57.32 4.74
C ASP A 507 -0.58 56.09 5.04
N GLU A 508 -0.34 55.22 4.06
CA GLU A 508 0.57 54.08 4.21
C GLU A 508 2.03 54.54 4.40
N LEU A 509 2.45 55.55 3.63
CA LEU A 509 3.79 56.15 3.77
C LEU A 509 3.96 56.82 5.14
N LYS A 510 2.93 57.51 5.63
CA LYS A 510 2.91 58.08 6.98
C LYS A 510 2.97 57.00 8.06
N ALA A 511 2.27 55.87 7.90
CA ALA A 511 2.30 54.76 8.85
C ALA A 511 3.69 54.09 8.93
N GLU A 512 4.37 53.94 7.80
CA GLU A 512 5.75 53.43 7.77
C GLU A 512 6.74 54.41 8.38
N TYR A 513 6.54 55.72 8.14
CA TYR A 513 7.34 56.73 8.81
C TYR A 513 7.16 56.70 10.33
N GLN A 514 5.94 56.46 10.83
CA GLN A 514 5.71 56.24 12.27
C GLN A 514 6.46 55.01 12.79
N THR A 515 6.54 53.96 11.99
CA THR A 515 7.31 52.75 12.34
C THR A 515 8.81 53.05 12.40
N TYR A 516 9.33 53.84 11.46
CA TYR A 516 10.71 54.33 11.48
C TYR A 516 11.01 55.14 12.75
N LEU A 517 10.14 56.10 13.09
CA LEU A 517 10.28 56.92 14.30
C LEU A 517 10.26 56.06 15.57
N LYS A 518 9.38 55.05 15.63
CA LYS A 518 9.34 54.11 16.75
C LYS A 518 10.63 53.31 16.90
N ARG A 519 11.27 52.93 15.80
CA ARG A 519 12.58 52.27 15.83
C ARG A 519 13.69 53.20 16.31
N CYS A 520 13.67 54.48 15.92
CA CYS A 520 14.60 55.48 16.45
C CYS A 520 14.43 55.64 17.96
N TYR A 521 13.19 55.72 18.45
CA TYR A 521 12.91 55.75 19.88
C TYR A 521 13.49 54.55 20.63
N GLU A 522 13.25 53.33 20.17
CA GLU A 522 13.79 52.12 20.83
C GLU A 522 15.32 52.13 20.86
N ASN A 523 15.98 52.63 19.81
CA ASN A 523 17.44 52.76 19.77
C ASN A 523 17.97 53.84 20.73
N ASP A 524 17.32 54.99 20.80
CA ASP A 524 17.70 56.07 21.73
C ASP A 524 17.47 55.65 23.19
N LYS A 525 16.40 54.88 23.44
CA LYS A 525 16.11 54.27 24.74
C LYS A 525 17.16 53.24 25.12
N ALA A 526 17.51 52.34 24.19
CA ALA A 526 18.53 51.31 24.42
C ALA A 526 19.93 51.88 24.61
N SER A 527 20.23 53.04 24.01
CA SER A 527 21.51 53.74 24.14
C SER A 527 21.56 54.73 25.30
N CYS A 528 20.50 54.80 26.13
CA CYS A 528 20.34 55.77 27.22
C CYS A 528 20.48 57.24 26.78
N LYS A 529 20.25 57.53 25.49
CA LYS A 529 20.26 58.89 24.95
C LYS A 529 18.96 59.64 25.25
N ALA A 530 17.83 58.95 25.22
CA ALA A 530 16.53 59.53 25.54
C ALA A 530 16.29 59.56 27.06
N TYR A 531 15.88 60.72 27.60
CA TYR A 531 15.54 60.91 29.03
C TYR A 531 14.03 60.74 29.34
N THR A 532 13.27 60.15 28.40
CA THR A 532 11.81 60.03 28.45
C THR A 532 11.37 58.58 28.28
N ASP A 533 10.50 58.10 29.17
CA ASP A 533 10.16 56.68 29.26
C ASP A 533 9.08 56.24 28.25
N THR A 534 8.40 57.20 27.61
CA THR A 534 7.31 56.94 26.67
C THR A 534 7.60 57.47 25.26
N TYR A 535 7.09 56.76 24.25
CA TYR A 535 7.22 57.16 22.84
C TYR A 535 6.64 58.56 22.56
N ASN A 536 5.50 58.91 23.17
CA ASN A 536 4.83 60.19 22.92
C ASN A 536 5.62 61.38 23.49
N GLU A 537 6.27 61.21 24.65
CA GLU A 537 7.14 62.24 25.22
C GLU A 537 8.42 62.41 24.40
N TRP A 538 9.00 61.31 23.93
CA TRP A 538 10.16 61.35 23.02
C TRP A 538 9.80 62.02 21.68
N LEU A 539 8.63 61.74 21.12
CA LEU A 539 8.16 62.33 19.86
C LEU A 539 7.99 63.86 19.96
N GLY A 540 7.64 64.36 21.14
CA GLY A 540 7.56 65.80 21.43
C GLY A 540 8.87 66.44 21.89
N SER A 541 9.97 65.69 21.97
CA SER A 541 11.27 66.15 22.46
C SER A 541 12.18 66.64 21.33
N TYR A 542 13.30 67.27 21.65
CA TYR A 542 14.26 67.70 20.64
C TYR A 542 15.01 66.53 19.97
N TRP A 543 14.98 65.33 20.54
CA TRP A 543 15.66 64.13 20.02
C TRP A 543 15.07 63.66 18.69
N VAL A 544 13.78 63.89 18.47
CA VAL A 544 13.13 63.60 17.18
C VAL A 544 13.78 64.39 16.03
N ASN A 545 14.40 65.54 16.32
CA ASN A 545 15.08 66.36 15.31
C ASN A 545 16.40 65.73 14.83
N GLU A 546 16.94 64.73 15.54
CA GLU A 546 18.07 63.92 15.07
C GLU A 546 17.61 62.81 14.09
N CYS A 547 16.31 62.52 14.03
CA CYS A 547 15.73 61.62 13.03
C CYS A 547 15.57 62.34 11.69
N MET A 548 15.47 61.56 10.61
CA MET A 548 15.21 62.11 9.29
C MET A 548 13.80 62.72 9.25
N PRO A 549 13.64 63.98 8.80
CA PRO A 549 12.34 64.56 8.52
C PRO A 549 11.60 63.76 7.45
N TYR A 550 10.26 63.73 7.50
CA TYR A 550 9.43 62.91 6.60
C TYR A 550 9.80 63.05 5.12
N GLU A 551 9.97 64.28 4.61
CA GLU A 551 10.36 64.55 3.22
C GLU A 551 11.75 63.98 2.84
N VAL A 552 12.69 64.00 3.79
CA VAL A 552 14.05 63.49 3.60
C VAL A 552 14.06 61.97 3.70
N TRP A 553 13.31 61.40 4.65
CA TRP A 553 13.11 59.96 4.78
C TRP A 553 12.42 59.39 3.54
N LEU A 554 11.37 60.05 3.04
CA LEU A 554 10.63 59.67 1.85
C LEU A 554 11.52 59.69 0.61
N SER A 555 12.30 60.77 0.42
CA SER A 555 13.21 60.89 -0.73
C SER A 555 14.38 59.91 -0.70
N GLN A 556 14.92 59.55 0.47
CA GLN A 556 15.98 58.54 0.60
C GLN A 556 15.46 57.12 0.46
N THR A 557 14.28 56.84 1.01
CA THR A 557 13.60 55.55 0.87
C THR A 557 13.17 55.34 -0.58
N ALA A 558 12.71 56.38 -1.28
CA ALA A 558 12.40 56.33 -2.70
C ALA A 558 13.64 56.26 -3.62
N ARG A 559 14.78 56.87 -3.24
CA ARG A 559 16.03 56.79 -4.04
C ARG A 559 16.74 55.46 -3.96
N LYS A 560 16.71 54.76 -2.82
CA LYS A 560 17.23 53.38 -2.71
C LYS A 560 16.53 52.38 -3.64
N ILE A 561 15.40 52.75 -4.25
CA ILE A 561 14.53 51.91 -5.09
C ILE A 561 14.76 52.20 -6.60
N CYS A 562 15.53 53.22 -6.97
CA CYS A 562 15.85 53.50 -8.38
C CYS A 562 17.21 52.94 -8.83
N ASP A 563 18.07 52.54 -7.89
CA ASP A 563 19.42 52.03 -8.16
C ASP A 563 19.55 50.50 -7.91
N GLU A 564 18.44 49.81 -7.61
CA GLU A 564 18.26 48.35 -7.69
C GLU A 564 17.24 48.03 -8.78
#